data_AF-A0A0R3L4H6-F1
#
_entry.id   AF-A0A0R3L4H6-F1
#
_cell.length_a   1.000
_cell.length_b   1.000
_cell.length_c   1.000
_cell.angle_alpha   90.00
_cell.angle_beta   90.00
_cell.angle_gamma   90.00
#
_symmetry.space_group_name_H-M   'P 1'
#
loop_
_entity.id
_entity.type
_entity.pdbx_description
1 polymer ?
#
loop_
_entity_poly.entity_id
_entity_poly.type
_entity_poly.pdbx_seq_one_letter_code
_entity_poly.pdbx_strand_id
1 'polypeptide(L)'
;MNETLISACTMFLVPATLLFGALGVANSSFLKILVCLLGAATTGLWLYRVWWWTGLSLMDRRTALGLAGMYAFAWLLTFLVQLKNIFSSR
;
A
#
# COMPACT_ATOMS: atom_id res chain seq x y z
N MET A 1 -2.52 25.12 -8.61
CA MET A 1 -1.97 23.83 -8.14
C MET A 1 -3.11 23.10 -7.44
N ASN A 2 -3.49 21.90 -7.89
CA ASN A 2 -4.75 21.27 -7.47
C ASN A 2 -4.58 20.63 -6.07
N GLU A 3 -5.08 21.29 -5.03
CA GLU A 3 -4.92 20.88 -3.62
C GLU A 3 -5.45 19.46 -3.35
N THR A 4 -6.47 19.05 -4.10
CA THR A 4 -7.06 17.71 -4.09
C THR A 4 -6.07 16.62 -4.52
N LEU A 5 -5.21 16.90 -5.50
CA LEU A 5 -4.19 15.95 -5.97
C LEU A 5 -3.09 15.77 -4.93
N ILE A 6 -2.66 16.86 -4.28
CA ILE A 6 -1.67 16.82 -3.20
C ILE A 6 -2.23 16.06 -1.99
N SER A 7 -3.49 16.30 -1.64
CA SER A 7 -4.18 15.58 -0.57
C SER A 7 -4.32 14.08 -0.86
N ALA A 8 -4.64 13.72 -2.11
CA ALA A 8 -4.65 12.32 -2.54
C ALA A 8 -3.25 11.71 -2.41
N CYS A 9 -2.21 12.33 -2.97
CA CYS A 9 -0.84 11.81 -2.92
C CYS A 9 -0.33 11.63 -1.49
N THR A 10 -0.56 12.59 -0.59
CA THR A 10 -0.14 12.48 0.82
C THR A 10 -0.88 11.39 1.58
N MET A 11 -2.15 11.15 1.24
CA MET A 11 -2.92 10.00 1.76
C MET A 11 -2.28 8.65 1.40
N PHE A 12 -1.61 8.56 0.24
CA PHE A 12 -0.87 7.36 -0.17
C PHE A 12 0.54 7.29 0.42
N LEU A 13 1.26 8.41 0.42
CA LEU A 13 2.70 8.45 0.71
C LEU A 13 3.00 8.24 2.20
N VAL A 14 2.21 8.82 3.10
CA VAL A 14 2.45 8.72 4.56
C VAL A 14 2.27 7.29 5.09
N PRO A 15 1.18 6.57 4.78
CA PRO A 15 1.03 5.21 5.28
C PRO A 15 2.00 4.25 4.58
N ALA A 16 2.35 4.52 3.32
CA ALA A 16 3.34 3.74 2.59
C ALA A 16 4.71 3.75 3.26
N THR A 17 5.24 4.93 3.57
CA THR A 17 6.55 5.06 4.22
C THR A 17 6.56 4.44 5.61
N LEU A 18 5.50 4.62 6.39
CA LEU A 18 5.37 4.03 7.72
C LEU A 18 5.38 2.49 7.67
N LEU A 19 4.59 1.89 6.78
CA LEU A 19 4.48 0.43 6.71
C LEU A 19 5.76 -0.21 6.14
N PHE A 20 6.40 0.39 5.13
CA PHE A 20 7.71 -0.09 4.66
C PHE A 20 8.81 0.09 5.71
N GLY A 21 8.80 1.19 6.47
CA GLY A 21 9.71 1.39 7.60
C GLY A 21 9.50 0.35 8.69
N ALA A 22 8.25 0.07 9.06
CA ALA A 22 7.90 -0.95 10.03
C ALA A 22 8.36 -2.36 9.61
N LEU A 23 8.25 -2.68 8.31
CA LEU A 23 8.76 -3.94 7.76
C LEU A 23 10.29 -4.07 7.91
N GLY A 24 11.03 -2.98 7.69
CA GLY A 24 12.48 -2.96 7.83
C GLY A 24 12.96 -3.12 9.28
N VAL A 25 12.20 -2.59 10.24
CA VAL A 25 12.50 -2.70 11.68
C VAL A 25 12.01 -4.02 12.29
N ALA A 26 11.00 -4.66 11.68
CA ALA A 26 10.43 -5.90 12.19
C ALA A 26 11.47 -7.02 12.23
N ASN A 27 11.82 -7.48 13.43
CA ASN A 27 12.83 -8.53 13.62
C ASN A 27 12.24 -9.96 13.57
N SER A 28 10.92 -10.08 13.75
CA SER A 28 10.21 -11.37 13.70
C SER A 28 9.50 -11.58 12.36
N SER A 29 9.57 -12.81 11.83
CA SER A 29 8.87 -13.21 10.61
C SER A 29 7.35 -13.05 10.71
N PHE A 30 6.77 -13.24 11.91
CA PHE A 30 5.33 -13.01 12.15
C PHE A 30 4.96 -11.53 11.98
N LEU A 31 5.77 -10.62 12.55
CA LEU A 31 5.57 -9.18 12.40
C LEU A 31 5.69 -8.74 10.95
N LYS A 32 6.62 -9.32 10.18
CA LYS A 32 6.76 -9.03 8.75
C LYS A 32 5.52 -9.43 7.94
N ILE A 33 4.90 -10.59 8.24
CA ILE A 33 3.60 -10.96 7.64
C ILE A 33 2.50 -9.99 8.05
N LEU A 34 2.41 -9.65 9.34
CA LEU A 34 1.37 -8.77 9.84
C LEU A 34 1.43 -7.39 9.17
N VAL A 35 2.63 -6.84 9.02
CA VAL A 35 2.87 -5.59 8.29
C VAL A 35 2.48 -5.72 6.82
N CYS A 36 2.75 -6.87 6.19
CA CYS A 36 2.28 -7.13 4.82
C CYS A 36 0.75 -7.17 4.69
N LEU A 37 0.06 -7.81 5.64
CA LEU A 37 -1.40 -7.82 5.69
C LEU A 37 -1.98 -6.42 5.88
N LEU A 38 -1.36 -5.60 6.74
CA LEU A 38 -1.75 -4.20 6.92
C LEU A 38 -1.54 -3.37 5.65
N GLY A 39 -0.44 -3.59 4.92
CA GLY A 39 -0.21 -2.99 3.61
C GLY A 39 -1.27 -3.34 2.58
N ALA A 40 -1.63 -4.62 2.47
CA ALA A 40 -2.70 -5.08 1.59
C ALA A 40 -4.08 -4.51 1.98
N ALA A 41 -4.42 -4.50 3.27
CA ALA A 41 -5.67 -3.94 3.78
C ALA A 41 -5.78 -2.42 3.51
N THR A 42 -4.68 -1.69 3.73
CA THR A 42 -4.59 -0.25 3.45
C THR A 42 -4.81 0.04 1.96
N THR A 43 -4.22 -0.78 1.10
CA THR A 43 -4.42 -0.69 -0.36
C THR A 43 -5.88 -0.94 -0.74
N GLY A 44 -6.53 -1.96 -0.15
CA GLY A 44 -7.94 -2.26 -0.40
C GLY A 44 -8.86 -1.10 -0.02
N LEU A 45 -8.62 -0.48 1.14
CA LEU A 45 -9.34 0.72 1.57
C LEU A 45 -9.12 1.90 0.61
N TRP A 46 -7.92 2.07 0.07
CA TRP A 46 -7.65 3.10 -0.92
C TRP A 46 -8.37 2.87 -2.25
N LEU A 47 -8.36 1.64 -2.77
CA LEU A 47 -9.10 1.29 -3.97
C LEU A 47 -10.59 1.54 -3.78
N TYR A 48 -11.15 1.15 -2.63
CA TYR A 48 -12.54 1.43 -2.28
C TYR A 48 -12.83 2.93 -2.23
N ARG A 49 -11.98 3.72 -1.57
CA ARG A 49 -12.14 5.18 -1.47
C ARG A 49 -12.05 5.87 -2.83
N VAL A 50 -11.07 5.50 -3.65
CA VAL A 50 -10.91 6.04 -5.01
C VAL A 50 -12.09 5.64 -5.90
N TRP A 51 -12.70 4.47 -5.68
CA TRP A 51 -13.88 4.03 -6.41
C TRP A 51 -15.12 4.88 -6.11
N TRP A 52 -15.30 5.26 -4.85
CA TRP A 52 -16.42 6.10 -4.39
C TRP A 52 -16.16 7.61 -4.48
N TRP A 53 -14.98 8.03 -4.94
CA TRP A 53 -14.62 9.45 -4.98
C TRP A 53 -15.38 10.17 -6.09
N THR A 54 -16.40 10.93 -5.71
CA THR A 54 -17.17 11.79 -6.61
C THR A 54 -16.50 13.16 -6.74
N GLY A 55 -16.32 13.66 -7.96
CA GLY A 55 -15.75 14.99 -8.23
C GLY A 55 -14.26 15.02 -8.61
N LEU A 56 -13.60 13.85 -8.72
CA LEU A 56 -12.23 13.77 -9.24
C LEU A 56 -12.23 13.76 -10.77
N SER A 57 -11.29 14.48 -11.39
CA SER A 57 -11.05 14.38 -12.84
C SER A 57 -10.75 12.92 -13.23
N LEU A 58 -11.23 12.51 -14.40
CA LEU A 58 -11.03 11.15 -14.92
C LEU A 58 -9.53 10.78 -14.97
N MET A 59 -8.67 11.77 -15.22
CA MET A 59 -7.22 11.62 -15.27
C MET A 59 -6.64 11.38 -13.87
N ASP A 60 -7.02 12.19 -12.88
CA ASP A 60 -6.57 12.05 -11.50
C ASP A 60 -7.01 10.72 -10.88
N ARG A 61 -8.21 10.26 -11.24
CA ARG A 61 -8.75 8.97 -10.77
C ARG A 61 -7.93 7.80 -11.30
N ARG A 62 -7.50 7.85 -12.57
CA ARG A 62 -6.59 6.85 -13.15
C ARG A 62 -5.23 6.87 -12.49
N THR A 63 -4.67 8.05 -12.20
CA THR A 63 -3.39 8.17 -11.51
C THR A 63 -3.46 7.63 -10.09
N ALA A 64 -4.53 7.93 -9.34
CA ALA A 64 -4.75 7.40 -8.00
C ALA A 64 -4.93 5.88 -8.00
N LEU A 65 -5.67 5.32 -8.96
CA LEU A 65 -5.78 3.88 -9.15
C LEU A 65 -4.43 3.25 -9.51
N GLY A 66 -3.63 3.92 -10.35
CA GLY A 66 -2.28 3.47 -10.71
C GLY A 66 -1.34 3.44 -9.51
N LEU A 67 -1.35 4.49 -8.67
CA LEU A 67 -0.58 4.56 -7.43
C LEU A 67 -1.02 3.48 -6.43
N ALA A 68 -2.33 3.30 -6.23
CA ALA A 68 -2.86 2.23 -5.41
C ALA A 68 -2.44 0.85 -5.94
N GLY A 69 -2.47 0.64 -7.25
CA GLY A 69 -2.06 -0.60 -7.91
C GLY A 69 -0.57 -0.90 -7.76
N MET A 70 0.30 0.09 -7.96
CA MET A 70 1.75 -0.06 -7.75
C MET A 70 2.08 -0.39 -6.30
N TYR A 71 1.39 0.25 -5.36
CA TYR A 71 1.55 -0.04 -3.93
C TYR A 71 1.03 -1.45 -3.57
N ALA A 72 -0.12 -1.86 -4.12
CA ALA A 72 -0.64 -3.22 -4.00
C ALA A 72 0.40 -4.25 -4.44
N PHE A 73 1.01 -4.00 -5.59
CA PHE A 73 1.98 -4.89 -6.21
C PHE A 73 3.24 -5.02 -5.35
N ALA A 74 3.74 -3.91 -4.82
CA ALA A 74 4.89 -3.91 -3.91
C ALA A 74 4.62 -4.73 -2.64
N TRP A 75 3.43 -4.61 -2.04
CA TRP A 75 3.03 -5.41 -0.89
C TRP A 75 2.86 -6.89 -1.22
N LEU A 76 2.30 -7.21 -2.38
CA LEU A 76 2.18 -8.60 -2.86
C LEU A 76 3.55 -9.25 -3.02
N LEU A 77 4.50 -8.59 -3.68
CA LEU A 77 5.86 -9.10 -3.82
C LEU A 77 6.53 -9.28 -2.47
N THR A 78 6.40 -8.28 -1.59
CA THR A 78 6.96 -8.35 -0.25
C THR A 78 6.35 -9.52 0.53
N PHE A 79 5.03 -9.70 0.49
CA PHE A 79 4.34 -10.80 1.13
C PHE A 79 4.82 -12.16 0.61
N LEU A 80 4.93 -12.34 -0.72
CA LEU A 80 5.45 -13.57 -1.33
C LEU A 80 6.88 -13.89 -0.86
N VAL A 81 7.75 -12.87 -0.78
CA VAL A 81 9.12 -13.03 -0.27
C VAL A 81 9.12 -13.42 1.20
N GLN A 82 8.32 -12.78 2.05
CA GLN A 82 8.22 -13.14 3.47
C GLN A 82 7.66 -14.56 3.65
N LEU A 83 6.66 -14.93 2.85
CA LEU A 83 6.06 -16.26 2.87
C LEU A 83 7.11 -17.31 2.50
N LYS A 84 7.85 -17.10 1.41
CA LYS A 84 8.97 -17.97 1.00
C LYS A 84 10.02 -18.11 2.12
N ASN A 85 10.42 -17.01 2.75
CA ASN A 85 11.41 -17.06 3.83
C ASN A 85 10.93 -17.88 5.03
N ILE A 86 9.64 -17.84 5.35
CA ILE A 86 9.07 -18.63 6.45
C ILE A 86 9.03 -20.12 6.10
N PHE A 87 8.63 -20.47 4.87
CA PHE A 87 8.59 -21.85 4.42
C PHE A 87 9.98 -22.47 4.23
N SER A 88 10.97 -21.66 3.82
CA SER A 88 12.36 -22.10 3.62
C SER A 88 13.20 -22.13 4.91
N SER A 89 12.72 -21.51 5.99
CA SER A 89 13.38 -21.54 7.30
C SER A 89 12.97 -22.77 8.14
N ARG A 90 12.10 -23.64 7.61
CA ARG A 90 11.87 -25.00 8.10
C ARG A 90 12.72 -25.97 7.32
#